data_AF-A0A9P5X2B0-F1
#
_entry.id   AF-A0A9P5X2B0-F1
#
_cell.length_a   1.000
_cell.length_b   1.000
_cell.length_c   1.000
_cell.angle_alpha   90.00
_cell.angle_beta   90.00
_cell.angle_gamma   90.00
#
_symmetry.space_group_name_H-M   'P 1'
#
loop_
_entity.id
_entity.type
_entity.pdbx_description
1 polymer ?
#
loop_
_entity_poly.entity_id
_entity_poly.type
_entity_poly.pdbx_seq_one_letter_code
_entity_poly.pdbx_strand_id
1 'polypeptide(L)'
;MAPITVSLVGYRVSSEAIERYRTLKDLPKYNHRLLVQDLESQVGVPLALVEVERDEEDDLYLCCFIDFSSRPYSPEDLLAIPVPPGFRQLPQLIPVEGDLHRLFAPNAYVMYHDRSDK
;
A
#
# COMPACT_ATOMS: atom_id res chain seq x y z
N MET A 1 -14.63 -5.98 7.93
CA MET A 1 -14.63 -4.50 7.81
C MET A 1 -15.57 -4.13 6.66
N ALA A 2 -16.13 -2.92 6.63
CA ALA A 2 -16.86 -2.46 5.45
C ALA A 2 -15.86 -1.87 4.44
N PRO A 3 -16.07 -2.05 3.13
CA PRO A 3 -15.22 -1.42 2.12
C PRO A 3 -15.35 0.10 2.23
N ILE A 4 -14.24 0.80 2.00
CA ILE A 4 -14.19 2.25 1.99
C ILE A 4 -13.66 2.75 0.66
N THR A 5 -14.08 3.96 0.29
CA THR A 5 -13.54 4.66 -0.87
C THR A 5 -12.22 5.33 -0.49
N VAL A 6 -11.18 5.07 -1.27
CA VAL A 6 -9.85 5.65 -1.05
C VAL A 6 -9.23 6.12 -2.36
N SER A 7 -8.44 7.19 -2.27
CA SER A 7 -7.42 7.49 -3.28
C SER A 7 -6.07 7.05 -2.73
N LEU A 8 -5.29 6.34 -3.54
CA LEU A 8 -4.01 5.79 -3.09
C LEU A 8 -2.89 6.02 -4.11
N VAL A 9 -1.66 6.08 -3.59
CA VAL A 9 -0.43 6.02 -4.39
C VAL A 9 0.46 4.93 -3.83
N GLY A 10 0.69 3.89 -4.63
CA GLY A 10 1.34 2.68 -4.15
C GLY A 10 1.78 1.72 -5.25
N TYR A 11 2.47 0.67 -4.83
CA TYR A 11 2.84 -0.46 -5.68
C TYR A 11 1.91 -1.64 -5.41
N ARG A 12 1.45 -2.29 -6.47
CA ARG A 12 0.73 -3.56 -6.37
C ARG A 12 1.72 -4.66 -5.98
N VAL A 13 1.32 -5.52 -5.06
CA VAL A 13 2.12 -6.66 -4.58
C VAL A 13 1.26 -7.90 -4.52
N SER A 14 1.81 -9.04 -4.93
CA SER A 14 1.09 -10.31 -4.81
C SER A 14 1.11 -10.82 -3.37
N SER A 15 0.10 -11.61 -3.02
CA SER A 15 0.09 -12.37 -1.77
C SER A 15 1.33 -13.26 -1.65
N GLU A 16 1.80 -13.87 -2.74
CA GLU A 16 3.04 -14.67 -2.76
C GLU A 16 4.28 -13.83 -2.42
N ALA A 17 4.38 -12.61 -2.95
CA ALA A 17 5.50 -11.71 -2.65
C ALA A 17 5.53 -11.35 -1.17
N ILE A 18 4.37 -11.07 -0.57
CA ILE A 18 4.22 -10.81 0.86
C ILE A 18 4.61 -12.04 1.68
N GLU A 19 4.12 -13.23 1.33
CA GLU A 19 4.43 -14.47 2.06
C GLU A 19 5.92 -14.82 1.98
N ARG A 20 6.54 -14.66 0.81
CA ARG A 20 7.98 -14.87 0.62
C ARG A 20 8.78 -13.88 1.46
N TYR A 21 8.39 -12.60 1.47
CA TYR A 21 9.04 -11.58 2.29
C TYR A 21 8.95 -11.92 3.79
N ARG A 22 7.77 -12.30 4.27
CA ARG A 22 7.57 -12.73 5.67
C ARG A 22 8.45 -13.92 6.03
N THR A 23 8.54 -14.91 5.15
CA THR A 23 9.38 -16.10 5.36
C THR A 23 10.87 -15.73 5.43
N LEU A 24 11.33 -14.84 4.55
CA LEU A 24 12.72 -14.37 4.53
C LEU A 24 13.11 -13.60 5.79
N LYS A 25 12.17 -12.84 6.36
CA LYS A 25 12.36 -11.97 7.52
C LYS A 25 11.94 -12.59 8.86
N ASP A 26 11.51 -13.85 8.86
CA ASP A 26 10.95 -14.56 10.02
C ASP A 26 9.79 -13.79 10.69
N LEU A 27 8.90 -13.22 9.87
CA LEU A 27 7.75 -12.44 10.34
C LEU A 27 6.49 -13.31 10.47
N PRO A 28 5.65 -13.09 11.50
CA PRO A 28 4.41 -13.85 11.69
C PRO A 28 3.45 -13.67 10.50
N LYS A 29 2.78 -14.74 10.05
CA LYS A 29 1.88 -14.70 8.88
C LYS A 29 0.70 -13.74 8.99
N TYR A 30 0.09 -13.63 10.18
CA TYR A 30 -1.16 -12.89 10.37
C TYR A 30 -0.99 -11.45 10.86
N ASN A 31 0.25 -10.98 10.97
CA ASN A 31 0.55 -9.67 11.52
C ASN A 31 0.99 -8.71 10.41
N HIS A 32 0.04 -7.98 9.80
CA HIS A 32 0.34 -6.99 8.77
C HIS A 32 1.14 -5.81 9.31
N ARG A 33 0.99 -5.47 10.59
CA ARG A 33 1.75 -4.40 11.24
C ARG A 33 3.25 -4.66 11.19
N LEU A 34 3.71 -5.86 11.57
CA LEU A 34 5.15 -6.17 11.57
C LEU A 34 5.76 -6.17 10.16
N LEU A 35 4.99 -6.66 9.18
CA LEU A 35 5.39 -6.57 7.76
C LEU A 35 5.61 -5.12 7.33
N VAL A 36 4.62 -4.27 7.59
CA VAL A 36 4.67 -2.87 7.17
C VAL A 36 5.77 -2.13 7.92
N GLN A 37 5.91 -2.34 9.24
CA GLN A 37 6.96 -1.71 10.05
C GLN A 37 8.38 -2.12 9.60
N ASP A 38 8.61 -3.38 9.23
CA ASP A 38 9.91 -3.82 8.70
C ASP A 38 10.24 -3.11 7.38
N LEU A 39 9.25 -3.00 6.48
CA LEU A 39 9.40 -2.28 5.22
C LEU A 39 9.63 -0.78 5.46
N GLU A 40 8.83 -0.13 6.30
CA GLU A 40 8.97 1.27 6.70
C GLU A 40 10.36 1.57 7.23
N SER A 41 10.92 0.68 8.06
CA SER A 41 12.27 0.83 8.61
C SER A 41 13.37 0.81 7.54
N GLN A 42 13.12 0.13 6.42
CA GLN A 42 14.07 0.03 5.30
C GLN A 42 13.91 1.17 4.28
N VAL A 43 12.67 1.58 3.98
CA VAL A 43 12.42 2.69 3.04
C VAL A 43 12.47 4.08 3.69
N GLY A 44 12.39 4.14 5.02
CA GLY A 44 12.42 5.39 5.80
C GLY A 44 11.19 6.28 5.61
N VAL A 45 10.06 5.70 5.19
CA VAL A 45 8.79 6.42 4.95
C VAL A 45 7.62 5.61 5.50
N PRO A 46 6.56 6.26 6.01
CA PRO A 46 5.35 5.56 6.42
C PRO A 46 4.68 4.84 5.25
N LEU A 47 4.13 3.67 5.55
CA LEU A 47 3.48 2.80 4.59
C LEU A 47 2.12 2.36 5.10
N ALA A 48 1.29 1.95 4.17
CA ALA A 48 0.03 1.30 4.46
C ALA A 48 -0.18 0.13 3.51
N LEU A 49 -0.85 -0.91 3.99
CA LEU A 49 -1.27 -2.06 3.22
C LEU A 49 -2.77 -1.95 2.97
N VAL A 50 -3.15 -1.91 1.70
CA VAL A 50 -4.53 -1.77 1.25
C VAL A 50 -4.87 -2.92 0.35
N GLU A 51 -6.01 -3.54 0.60
CA GLU A 51 -6.65 -4.49 -0.29
C GLU A 51 -7.72 -3.74 -1.09
N VAL A 52 -7.72 -3.89 -2.41
CA VAL A 52 -8.67 -3.23 -3.32
C VAL A 52 -9.48 -4.33 -3.98
N GLU A 53 -10.79 -4.31 -3.72
CA GLU A 53 -11.73 -5.29 -4.25
C GLU A 53 -11.96 -5.04 -5.75
N ARG A 54 -11.79 -6.09 -6.56
CA ARG A 54 -12.11 -6.08 -8.00
C ARG A 54 -12.97 -7.29 -8.34
N ASP A 55 -13.63 -7.21 -9.51
CA ASP A 55 -14.60 -8.21 -9.95
C ASP A 55 -14.07 -9.65 -10.05
N GLU A 56 -12.75 -9.83 -10.21
CA GLU A 56 -12.13 -11.15 -10.43
C GLU A 56 -11.24 -11.60 -9.25
N GLU A 57 -10.41 -10.71 -8.71
CA GLU A 57 -9.49 -11.00 -7.60
C GLU A 57 -9.11 -9.71 -6.87
N ASP A 58 -8.94 -9.80 -5.55
CA ASP A 58 -8.56 -8.67 -4.72
C ASP A 58 -7.07 -8.33 -4.89
N ASP A 59 -6.79 -7.05 -5.08
CA ASP A 59 -5.43 -6.56 -5.28
C ASP A 59 -4.84 -6.00 -3.98
N LEU A 60 -3.64 -6.43 -3.62
CA LEU A 60 -2.91 -5.85 -2.49
C LEU A 60 -1.95 -4.75 -2.96
N TYR A 61 -1.97 -3.63 -2.24
CA TYR A 61 -1.14 -2.46 -2.49
C TYR A 61 -0.38 -2.05 -1.24
N LEU A 62 0.93 -1.83 -1.39
CA LEU A 62 1.72 -1.08 -0.42
C LEU A 62 1.75 0.39 -0.86
N CYS A 63 1.23 1.26 -0.01
CA CYS A 63 0.94 2.66 -0.33
C CYS A 63 1.79 3.60 0.52
N CYS A 64 2.32 4.66 -0.10
CA CYS A 64 2.94 5.79 0.61
C CYS A 64 1.96 6.95 0.85
N PHE A 65 0.79 6.89 0.22
CA PHE A 65 -0.28 7.86 0.37
C PHE A 65 -1.62 7.15 0.31
N ILE A 66 -2.51 7.50 1.24
CA ILE A 66 -3.92 7.12 1.23
C ILE A 66 -4.73 8.31 1.70
N ASP A 67 -5.79 8.64 0.96
CA ASP A 67 -6.81 9.59 1.39
C ASP A 67 -8.17 8.90 1.54
N PHE A 68 -8.79 9.12 2.70
CA PHE A 68 -10.10 8.61 3.11
C PHE A 68 -11.23 9.63 2.92
N SER A 69 -10.94 10.83 2.41
CA SER A 69 -11.90 11.93 2.35
C SER A 69 -13.07 11.70 1.38
N SER A 70 -13.07 10.59 0.64
CA SER A 70 -14.04 10.24 -0.42
C SER A 70 -14.20 11.33 -1.49
N ARG A 71 -13.28 12.30 -1.55
CA ARG A 71 -13.30 13.34 -2.58
C ARG A 71 -12.78 12.74 -3.88
N PRO A 72 -13.48 12.93 -5.01
CA PRO A 72 -12.94 12.56 -6.30
C PRO A 72 -11.74 13.47 -6.58
N TYR A 73 -10.56 12.88 -6.70
CA TYR A 73 -9.40 13.59 -7.21
C TYR A 73 -9.52 13.71 -8.73
N SER A 74 -9.17 14.87 -9.28
CA SER A 74 -8.91 14.94 -10.70
C SER A 74 -7.66 14.12 -11.05
N PRO A 75 -7.49 13.66 -12.31
CA PRO A 75 -6.25 13.00 -12.72
C PRO A 75 -5.01 13.86 -12.46
N GLU A 76 -5.12 15.18 -12.61
CA GLU A 76 -4.04 16.13 -12.35
C GLU A 76 -3.67 16.18 -10.86
N ASP A 77 -4.67 16.20 -9.98
CA ASP A 77 -4.44 16.18 -8.53
C ASP A 77 -3.77 14.87 -8.08
N LEU A 78 -4.22 13.72 -8.62
CA LEU A 78 -3.59 12.43 -8.34
C LEU A 78 -2.13 12.41 -8.80
N LEU A 79 -1.82 12.96 -9.97
CA LEU A 79 -0.46 13.05 -10.50
C LEU A 79 0.43 13.99 -9.68
N ALA A 80 -0.15 15.05 -9.11
CA ALA A 80 0.56 16.02 -8.30
C ALA A 80 0.97 15.50 -6.90
N ILE A 81 0.37 14.39 -6.42
CA ILE A 81 0.73 13.81 -5.12
C ILE A 81 2.23 13.45 -5.12
N PRO A 82 3.04 14.02 -4.21
CA PRO A 82 4.47 13.76 -4.16
C PRO A 82 4.72 12.33 -3.69
N VAL A 83 5.68 11.66 -4.35
CA VAL A 83 6.12 10.32 -3.97
C VAL A 83 7.47 10.45 -3.27
N PRO A 84 7.57 10.11 -1.97
CA PRO A 84 8.82 10.19 -1.24
C PRO A 84 9.94 9.41 -1.95
N PRO A 85 11.18 9.95 -2.06
CA PRO A 85 12.28 9.25 -2.72
C PRO A 85 12.58 7.87 -2.12
N GLY A 86 12.44 7.72 -0.80
CA GLY A 86 12.60 6.44 -0.10
C GLY A 86 11.60 5.38 -0.56
N PHE A 87 10.34 5.78 -0.82
CA PHE A 87 9.31 4.87 -1.29
C PHE A 87 9.64 4.21 -2.64
N ARG A 88 10.35 4.93 -3.53
CA ARG A 88 10.76 4.40 -4.84
C ARG A 88 11.75 3.25 -4.75
N GLN A 89 12.30 2.98 -3.56
CA GLN A 89 13.19 1.84 -3.30
C GLN A 89 12.41 0.57 -2.95
N LEU A 90 11.11 0.65 -2.67
CA LEU A 90 10.28 -0.50 -2.28
C LEU A 90 10.38 -1.70 -3.25
N PRO A 91 10.36 -1.51 -4.59
CA PRO A 91 10.52 -2.63 -5.54
C PRO A 91 11.84 -3.41 -5.42
N GLN A 92 12.85 -2.84 -4.74
CA GLN A 92 14.13 -3.51 -4.48
C GLN A 92 14.07 -4.42 -3.23
N LEU A 93 13.08 -4.20 -2.36
CA LEU A 93 12.92 -4.91 -1.09
C LEU A 93 11.91 -6.04 -1.18
N ILE A 94 10.82 -5.82 -1.91
CA ILE A 94 9.75 -6.77 -2.11
C ILE A 94 9.35 -6.77 -3.59
N PRO A 95 9.13 -7.94 -4.23
CA PRO A 95 8.63 -7.98 -5.60
C PRO A 95 7.30 -7.24 -5.73
N VAL A 96 7.20 -6.37 -6.72
CA VAL A 96 5.99 -5.60 -7.07
C VAL A 96 5.51 -5.98 -8.47
N GLU A 97 4.24 -5.75 -8.73
CA GLU A 97 3.61 -5.97 -10.03
C GLU A 97 3.53 -4.65 -10.81
N GLY A 98 4.47 -4.44 -11.72
CA GLY A 98 4.49 -3.26 -12.59
C GLY A 98 5.03 -2.00 -11.92
N ASP A 99 4.54 -0.86 -12.40
CA ASP A 99 4.99 0.47 -12.00
C ASP A 99 4.19 1.04 -10.82
N LEU A 100 4.53 2.27 -10.42
CA LEU A 100 3.78 3.00 -9.40
C LEU A 100 2.36 3.31 -9.89
N HIS A 101 1.37 2.93 -9.09
CA HIS A 101 -0.03 3.22 -9.36
C HIS A 101 -0.52 4.44 -8.57
N ARG A 102 -1.38 5.23 -9.22
CA ARG A 102 -2.15 6.34 -8.62
C ARG A 102 -3.60 6.09 -9.03
N LEU A 103 -4.46 5.69 -8.10
CA LEU A 103 -5.82 5.28 -8.44
C LEU A 103 -6.84 5.66 -7.36
N PHE A 104 -8.08 5.75 -7.82
CA PHE A 104 -9.28 5.86 -6.99
C PHE A 104 -9.90 4.46 -6.88
N ALA A 105 -9.99 3.94 -5.66
CA ALA A 105 -10.58 2.64 -5.34
C ALA A 105 -11.89 2.87 -4.57
N PRO A 106 -13.06 2.62 -5.19
CA PRO A 106 -14.35 2.78 -4.51
C PRO A 106 -14.58 1.74 -3.41
N ASN A 107 -13.98 0.55 -3.56
CA ASN A 107 -14.08 -0.58 -2.65
C ASN A 107 -12.68 -1.02 -2.20
N ALA A 108 -12.24 -0.56 -1.03
CA ALA A 108 -10.95 -0.94 -0.46
C ALA A 108 -11.05 -1.28 1.04
N TYR A 109 -10.18 -2.19 1.50
CA TYR A 109 -9.97 -2.53 2.88
C TYR A 109 -8.56 -2.14 3.31
N VAL A 110 -8.45 -1.28 4.32
CA VAL A 110 -7.14 -0.89 4.86
C VAL A 110 -6.71 -1.94 5.87
N MET A 111 -5.84 -2.85 5.43
CA MET A 111 -5.32 -3.94 6.24
C MET A 111 -4.40 -3.43 7.35
N TYR A 112 -3.64 -2.37 7.04
CA TYR A 112 -2.85 -1.62 8.02
C TYR A 112 -2.52 -0.23 7.49
N HIS A 113 -2.57 0.76 8.36
CA HIS A 113 -2.02 2.09 8.13
C HIS A 113 -1.54 2.63 9.47
N ASP A 114 -0.31 3.14 9.52
CA ASP A 114 0.12 3.84 10.72
C ASP A 114 -0.55 5.21 10.75
N ARG A 115 -1.57 5.37 11.61
CA ARG A 115 -2.02 6.69 12.04
C ARG A 115 -0.96 7.24 12.98
N SER A 116 0.09 7.80 12.40
CA SER A 116 0.83 8.85 13.10
C SER A 116 -0.15 10.03 13.29
N ASP A 117 -0.99 9.94 14.32
CA ASP A 117 -1.80 11.05 14.81
C ASP A 117 -0.86 12.24 15.06
N LYS A 118 -1.01 13.27 14.23
CA LYS A 118 -0.57 14.64 14.52
C LYS A 118 -1.72 15.58 14.25
#